data_AF-A0A945NMC1-F1
#
_entry.id   AF-A0A945NMC1-F1
#
_cell.length_a   1.000
_cell.length_b   1.000
_cell.length_c   1.000
_cell.angle_alpha   90.00
_cell.angle_beta   90.00
_cell.angle_gamma   90.00
#
_symmetry.space_group_name_H-M   'P 1'
#
loop_
_entity.id
_entity.type
_entity.pdbx_description
1 polymer ?
#
loop_
_entity_poly.entity_id
_entity_poly.type
_entity_poly.pdbx_seq_one_letter_code
_entity_poly.pdbx_strand_id
1 'polypeptide(L)'
;MISTKIPNTPFSFSQFDPRPVGRETNEEIFGRDLPVFGIEVTIPALAVRCVANLDHHGERDTVETPAACSQALDCDLPEAGAILATVRPDQDSITAMAVILNRSTGRTVDPELVSMVDELDRLGPQAARRDDRVVAIARKAADFRTPIADRVAWVADLIAGDDKTEEVAVLVEARNREFDAAKAASNVSLVSGGRIAVVVSTHRFGTNLGYQEAPVVVAHNPEMVVNFKDPSQGSYSKFTICRWDSNAAVNLSAACVELNELETAGSWGGQENIKGSPQGVSSSLSLEEVVAVVTRYLG
;
A
#
# COMPACT_ATOMS: atom_id res chain seq x y z
N MET A 1 27.04 -7.35 -0.65
CA MET A 1 26.01 -6.72 -1.50
C MET A 1 26.73 -5.90 -2.55
N ILE A 2 26.82 -6.44 -3.76
CA ILE A 2 27.30 -5.66 -4.91
C ILE A 2 26.12 -4.78 -5.30
N SER A 3 26.28 -3.45 -5.19
CA SER A 3 25.31 -2.49 -5.70
C SER A 3 25.23 -2.69 -7.21
N THR A 4 24.13 -3.28 -7.68
CA THR A 4 23.75 -3.28 -9.09
C THR A 4 23.29 -1.87 -9.43
N LYS A 5 24.22 -0.90 -9.44
CA LYS A 5 24.00 0.35 -10.14
C LYS A 5 23.78 -0.03 -11.59
N ILE A 6 22.55 0.10 -12.08
CA ILE A 6 22.30 0.15 -13.52
C ILE A 6 23.07 1.38 -14.01
N PRO A 7 24.21 1.24 -14.71
CA PRO A 7 24.93 2.38 -15.22
C PRO A 7 24.05 2.94 -16.35
N ASN A 8 23.61 4.19 -16.21
CA ASN A 8 22.77 4.93 -17.18
C ASN A 8 21.29 4.54 -17.21
N THR A 9 20.56 4.73 -16.10
CA THR A 9 19.09 4.79 -16.19
C THR A 9 18.71 6.10 -16.91
N PRO A 10 17.78 6.07 -17.90
CA PRO A 10 17.32 7.28 -18.57
C PRO A 10 16.48 8.18 -17.65
N PHE A 11 16.13 7.71 -16.46
CA PHE A 11 15.29 8.43 -15.50
C PHE A 11 15.97 8.52 -14.14
N SER A 12 15.53 9.49 -13.35
CA SER A 12 15.73 9.50 -11.91
C SER A 12 14.42 9.16 -11.20
N PHE A 13 14.51 8.55 -10.02
CA PHE A 13 13.36 8.08 -9.26
C PHE A 13 13.28 8.84 -7.93
N SER A 14 12.09 9.33 -7.58
CA SER A 14 11.89 10.11 -6.36
C SER A 14 10.62 9.69 -5.62
N GLN A 15 10.60 9.97 -4.32
CA GLN A 15 9.41 9.84 -3.50
C GLN A 15 9.02 11.22 -2.97
N PHE A 16 7.77 11.62 -3.16
CA PHE A 16 7.21 12.78 -2.49
C PHE A 16 6.95 12.46 -1.02
N ASP A 17 7.20 13.44 -0.15
CA ASP A 17 6.79 13.35 1.25
C ASP A 17 5.38 13.97 1.38
N PRO A 18 4.34 13.15 1.66
CA PRO A 18 2.96 13.63 1.74
C PRO A 18 2.68 14.49 2.99
N ARG A 19 3.62 14.56 3.94
CA ARG A 19 3.44 15.27 5.21
C ARG A 19 3.67 16.77 5.03
N PRO A 20 3.10 17.64 5.89
CA PRO A 20 3.35 19.07 5.84
C PRO A 20 4.84 19.46 5.89
N VAL A 21 5.65 18.68 6.64
CA VAL A 21 7.11 18.87 6.74
C VAL A 21 7.85 18.55 5.43
N GLY A 22 7.23 17.80 4.54
CA GLY A 22 7.79 17.37 3.25
C GLY A 22 7.79 18.43 2.16
N ARG A 23 7.19 19.60 2.42
CA ARG A 23 6.98 20.63 1.39
C ARG A 23 8.28 21.06 0.71
N GLU A 24 9.33 21.36 1.47
CA GLU A 24 10.61 21.81 0.92
C GLU A 24 11.25 20.74 0.02
N THR A 25 11.29 19.48 0.48
CA THR A 25 11.79 18.35 -0.31
C THR A 25 10.97 18.14 -1.59
N ASN A 26 9.65 18.32 -1.54
CA ASN A 26 8.81 18.21 -2.74
C ASN A 26 9.11 19.35 -3.73
N GLU A 27 9.36 20.58 -3.25
CA GLU A 27 9.78 21.68 -4.11
C GLU A 27 11.17 21.44 -4.74
N GLU A 28 12.10 20.78 -4.04
CA GLU A 28 13.39 20.38 -4.63
C GLU A 28 13.25 19.39 -5.79
N ILE A 29 12.21 18.55 -5.77
CA ILE A 29 11.92 17.62 -6.88
C ILE A 29 11.48 18.42 -8.12
N PHE A 30 10.53 19.35 -7.94
CA PHE A 30 10.02 20.20 -9.04
C PHE A 30 10.97 21.32 -9.46
N GLY A 31 11.91 21.71 -8.61
CA GLY A 31 12.89 22.77 -8.87
C GLY A 31 14.08 22.33 -9.74
N ARG A 32 14.18 21.02 -10.01
CA ARG A 32 15.09 20.50 -11.04
C ARG A 32 14.45 20.85 -12.38
N ASP A 33 15.22 21.43 -13.30
CA ASP A 33 14.77 21.80 -14.66
C ASP A 33 14.56 20.53 -15.53
N LEU A 34 13.74 19.61 -15.04
CA LEU A 34 13.47 18.28 -15.56
C LEU A 34 11.97 18.01 -15.40
N PRO A 35 11.30 17.39 -16.39
CA PRO A 35 9.90 17.04 -16.28
C PRO A 35 9.69 15.98 -15.20
N VAL A 36 8.64 16.17 -14.39
CA VAL A 36 8.21 15.21 -13.36
C VAL A 36 7.02 14.42 -13.88
N PHE A 37 7.18 13.11 -14.01
CA PHE A 37 6.14 12.17 -14.39
C PHE A 37 5.64 11.45 -13.13
N GLY A 38 4.36 11.63 -12.82
CA GLY A 38 3.72 11.08 -11.63
C GLY A 38 3.36 9.61 -11.80
N ILE A 39 3.59 8.84 -10.75
CA ILE A 39 3.16 7.45 -10.59
C ILE A 39 2.48 7.37 -9.22
N GLU A 40 1.18 7.09 -9.16
CA GLU A 40 0.42 7.03 -7.90
C GLU A 40 0.57 8.33 -7.07
N VAL A 41 0.53 9.50 -7.72
CA VAL A 41 0.54 10.80 -7.04
C VAL A 41 -0.88 11.16 -6.62
N THR A 42 -1.33 10.57 -5.52
CA THR A 42 -2.72 10.73 -5.03
C THR A 42 -2.99 12.07 -4.35
N ILE A 43 -2.00 12.95 -4.22
CA ILE A 43 -2.16 14.29 -3.65
C ILE A 43 -2.46 15.27 -4.78
N PRO A 44 -3.68 15.84 -4.88
CA PRO A 44 -4.06 16.68 -6.01
C PRO A 44 -3.11 17.85 -6.26
N ALA A 45 -2.62 18.50 -5.21
CA ALA A 45 -1.68 19.63 -5.31
C ALA A 45 -0.30 19.25 -5.89
N LEU A 46 0.11 17.97 -5.80
CA LEU A 46 1.33 17.45 -6.41
C LEU A 46 1.04 16.90 -7.82
N ALA A 47 -0.08 16.20 -7.99
CA ALA A 47 -0.47 15.56 -9.25
C ALA A 47 -0.59 16.59 -10.39
N VAL A 48 -1.23 17.74 -10.15
CA VAL A 48 -1.42 18.81 -11.15
C VAL A 48 -0.12 19.46 -11.62
N ARG A 49 0.99 19.22 -10.93
CA ARG A 49 2.32 19.74 -11.28
C ARG A 49 3.15 18.72 -12.08
N CYS A 50 2.70 17.48 -12.17
CA CYS A 50 3.34 16.46 -12.99
C CYS A 50 2.92 16.64 -14.45
N VAL A 51 3.81 16.30 -15.40
CA VAL A 51 3.51 16.38 -16.84
C VAL A 51 2.44 15.36 -17.26
N ALA A 52 2.40 14.24 -16.55
CA ALA A 52 1.36 13.22 -16.57
C ALA A 52 1.36 12.51 -15.22
N ASN A 53 0.29 11.79 -14.88
CA ASN A 53 0.19 11.00 -13.65
C ASN A 53 -0.56 9.70 -13.97
N LEU A 54 0.07 8.55 -13.75
CA LEU A 54 -0.60 7.25 -13.78
C LEU A 54 -1.14 6.98 -12.38
N ASP A 55 -2.46 6.80 -12.24
CA ASP A 55 -3.16 6.66 -10.95
C ASP A 55 -4.52 6.01 -11.20
N HIS A 56 -5.02 5.25 -10.22
CA HIS A 56 -6.35 4.63 -10.25
C HIS A 56 -7.15 4.87 -8.95
N HIS A 57 -6.73 5.86 -8.16
CA HIS A 57 -7.37 6.25 -6.90
C HIS A 57 -8.16 7.57 -6.98
N GLY A 58 -8.44 8.06 -8.18
CA GLY A 58 -9.25 9.27 -8.41
C GLY A 58 -10.75 9.04 -8.19
N GLU A 59 -11.49 10.14 -8.04
CA GLU A 59 -12.95 10.11 -7.77
C GLU A 59 -13.79 9.42 -8.86
N ARG A 60 -13.25 9.28 -10.08
CA ARG A 60 -13.93 8.67 -11.22
C ARG A 60 -13.48 7.24 -11.50
N ASP A 61 -12.50 6.76 -10.74
CA ASP A 61 -11.96 5.43 -10.95
C ASP A 61 -12.91 4.38 -10.41
N THR A 62 -12.89 3.24 -11.09
CA THR A 62 -13.73 2.09 -10.78
C THR A 62 -12.84 0.89 -10.52
N VAL A 63 -13.43 -0.20 -10.06
CA VAL A 63 -12.72 -1.49 -9.95
C VAL A 63 -12.08 -1.94 -11.28
N GLU A 64 -12.60 -1.48 -12.42
CA GLU A 64 -12.06 -1.78 -13.77
C GLU A 64 -10.98 -0.80 -14.23
N THR A 65 -10.74 0.31 -13.51
CA THR A 65 -9.64 1.22 -13.85
C THR A 65 -8.31 0.51 -13.58
N PRO A 66 -7.43 0.34 -14.58
CA PRO A 66 -6.15 -0.35 -14.38
C PRO A 66 -5.26 0.38 -13.37
N ALA A 67 -4.51 -0.36 -12.56
CA ALA A 67 -3.48 0.17 -11.68
C ALA A 67 -2.33 0.84 -12.48
N ALA A 68 -1.49 1.65 -11.83
CA ALA A 68 -0.45 2.40 -12.54
C ALA A 68 0.53 1.48 -13.29
N CYS A 69 0.82 0.28 -12.78
CA CYS A 69 1.70 -0.67 -13.45
C CYS A 69 1.13 -1.18 -14.78
N SER A 70 -0.18 -1.39 -14.87
CA SER A 70 -0.86 -1.73 -16.12
C SER A 70 -0.93 -0.53 -17.06
N GLN A 71 -1.28 0.66 -16.56
CA GLN A 71 -1.26 1.89 -17.37
C GLN A 71 0.13 2.15 -18.00
N ALA A 72 1.20 1.80 -17.28
CA ALA A 72 2.58 1.95 -17.73
C ALA A 72 2.94 1.06 -18.93
N LEU A 73 2.17 0.02 -19.26
CA LEU A 73 2.40 -0.79 -20.46
C LEU A 73 2.12 -0.01 -21.75
N ASP A 74 1.15 0.90 -21.71
CA ASP A 74 0.62 1.57 -22.90
C ASP A 74 0.82 3.10 -22.89
N CYS A 75 1.24 3.68 -21.76
CA CYS A 75 1.43 5.13 -21.66
C CYS A 75 2.51 5.64 -22.64
N ASP A 76 2.41 6.92 -23.00
CA ASP A 76 3.51 7.61 -23.66
C ASP A 76 4.73 7.61 -22.74
N LEU A 77 5.90 7.30 -23.32
CA LEU A 77 7.13 7.26 -22.53
C LEU A 77 7.56 8.69 -22.17
N PRO A 78 7.93 8.95 -20.91
CA PRO A 78 8.51 10.23 -20.53
C PRO A 78 9.85 10.46 -21.23
N GLU A 79 10.20 11.73 -21.42
CA GLU A 79 11.47 12.13 -22.01
C GLU A 79 12.67 11.62 -21.20
N ALA A 80 13.79 11.32 -21.89
CA ALA A 80 15.02 10.98 -21.21
C ALA A 80 15.48 12.13 -20.29
N GLY A 81 15.84 11.80 -19.06
CA GLY A 81 16.16 12.75 -17.99
C GLY A 81 14.99 13.04 -17.04
N ALA A 82 13.77 12.61 -17.37
CA ALA A 82 12.61 12.81 -16.52
C ALA A 82 12.77 12.20 -15.11
N ILE A 83 12.02 12.76 -14.17
CA ILE A 83 11.89 12.25 -12.81
C ILE A 83 10.59 11.45 -12.73
N LEU A 84 10.67 10.14 -12.44
CA LEU A 84 9.50 9.35 -12.07
C LEU A 84 9.28 9.50 -10.56
N ALA A 85 8.15 10.05 -10.16
CA ALA A 85 7.88 10.39 -8.77
C ALA A 85 6.58 9.75 -8.28
N THR A 86 6.60 9.22 -7.05
CA THR A 86 5.41 8.66 -6.39
C THR A 86 5.27 9.21 -4.97
N VAL A 87 4.05 9.23 -4.45
CA VAL A 87 3.82 9.48 -3.01
C VAL A 87 4.10 8.22 -2.18
N ARG A 88 3.85 7.03 -2.74
CA ARG A 88 3.98 5.75 -2.06
C ARG A 88 4.78 4.75 -2.91
N PRO A 89 6.02 4.40 -2.53
CA PRO A 89 6.78 3.35 -3.20
C PRO A 89 6.28 1.97 -2.77
N ASP A 90 5.08 1.61 -3.21
CA ASP A 90 4.46 0.31 -3.04
C ASP A 90 4.69 -0.57 -4.29
N GLN A 91 4.09 -1.75 -4.30
CA GLN A 91 4.30 -2.72 -5.38
C GLN A 91 3.85 -2.18 -6.73
N ASP A 92 2.76 -1.41 -6.78
CA ASP A 92 2.18 -0.92 -8.03
C ASP A 92 3.09 0.17 -8.61
N SER A 93 3.41 1.20 -7.83
CA SER A 93 4.23 2.31 -8.32
C SER A 93 5.65 1.88 -8.68
N ILE A 94 6.28 0.98 -7.93
CA ILE A 94 7.60 0.45 -8.25
C ILE A 94 7.55 -0.41 -9.52
N THR A 95 6.50 -1.19 -9.72
CA THR A 95 6.32 -1.99 -10.95
C THR A 95 6.08 -1.06 -12.16
N ALA A 96 5.26 -0.03 -12.04
CA ALA A 96 5.04 0.97 -13.08
C ALA A 96 6.35 1.65 -13.51
N MET A 97 7.17 2.08 -12.54
CA MET A 97 8.49 2.65 -12.81
C MET A 97 9.43 1.65 -13.52
N ALA A 98 9.38 0.38 -13.13
CA ALA A 98 10.18 -0.68 -13.76
C ALA A 98 9.73 -0.97 -15.20
N VAL A 99 8.42 -0.98 -15.45
CA VAL A 99 7.84 -1.13 -16.81
C VAL A 99 8.30 0.02 -17.70
N ILE A 100 8.18 1.27 -17.24
CA ILE A 100 8.63 2.46 -17.99
C ILE A 100 10.14 2.39 -18.28
N LEU A 101 10.94 1.98 -17.30
CA LEU A 101 12.39 1.80 -17.47
C LEU A 101 12.72 0.73 -18.53
N ASN A 102 12.06 -0.42 -18.50
CA ASN A 102 12.32 -1.48 -19.48
C ASN A 102 11.86 -1.07 -20.88
N ARG A 103 10.67 -0.48 -21.02
CA ARG A 103 10.15 0.03 -22.30
C ARG A 103 11.08 1.08 -22.90
N SER A 104 11.56 2.04 -22.10
CA SER A 104 12.45 3.11 -22.60
C SER A 104 13.84 2.64 -22.98
N THR A 105 14.28 1.49 -22.46
CA THR A 105 15.58 0.88 -22.76
C THR A 105 15.49 -0.29 -23.74
N GLY A 106 14.30 -0.57 -24.29
CA GLY A 106 14.07 -1.67 -25.24
C GLY A 106 14.21 -3.06 -24.60
N ARG A 107 14.15 -3.17 -23.27
CA ARG A 107 14.08 -4.45 -22.56
C ARG A 107 12.67 -5.01 -22.63
N THR A 108 12.58 -6.33 -22.53
CA THR A 108 11.32 -7.06 -22.41
C THR A 108 10.58 -6.68 -21.12
N VAL A 109 9.25 -6.82 -21.16
CA VAL A 109 8.36 -6.72 -20.00
C VAL A 109 7.46 -7.95 -20.07
N ASP A 110 7.38 -8.70 -18.98
CA ASP A 110 6.41 -9.78 -18.78
C ASP A 110 5.03 -9.17 -18.46
N PRO A 111 4.09 -9.08 -19.43
CA PRO A 111 2.80 -8.46 -19.20
C PRO A 111 1.91 -9.30 -18.27
N GLU A 112 2.15 -10.61 -18.17
CA GLU A 112 1.38 -11.48 -17.27
C GLU A 112 1.74 -11.17 -15.82
N LEU A 113 3.03 -11.04 -15.51
CA LEU A 113 3.47 -10.65 -14.17
C LEU A 113 2.96 -9.25 -13.78
N VAL A 114 2.95 -8.29 -14.71
CA VAL A 114 2.38 -6.95 -14.48
C VAL A 114 0.88 -7.05 -14.20
N SER A 115 0.13 -7.83 -14.98
CA SER A 115 -1.31 -8.05 -14.78
C SER A 115 -1.62 -8.62 -13.39
N MET A 116 -0.74 -9.44 -12.82
CA MET A 116 -0.94 -10.01 -11.48
C MET A 116 -0.67 -9.01 -10.36
N VAL A 117 0.24 -8.05 -10.57
CA VAL A 117 0.42 -6.92 -9.64
C VAL A 117 -0.81 -6.01 -9.69
N ASP A 118 -1.30 -5.70 -10.89
CA ASP A 118 -2.53 -4.93 -11.12
C ASP A 118 -3.76 -5.56 -10.45
N GLU A 119 -4.01 -6.85 -10.67
CA GLU A 119 -5.12 -7.56 -10.04
C GLU A 119 -5.03 -7.53 -8.51
N LEU A 120 -3.82 -7.69 -7.97
CA LEU A 120 -3.61 -7.62 -6.53
C LEU A 120 -3.89 -6.23 -5.98
N ASP A 121 -3.48 -5.17 -6.67
CA ASP A 121 -3.71 -3.81 -6.21
C ASP A 121 -5.19 -3.43 -6.28
N ARG A 122 -5.85 -3.68 -7.42
CA ARG A 122 -7.27 -3.35 -7.62
C ARG A 122 -8.22 -4.22 -6.81
N LEU A 123 -8.02 -5.53 -6.81
CA LEU A 123 -9.02 -6.49 -6.32
C LEU A 123 -8.65 -7.06 -4.95
N GLY A 124 -7.41 -6.89 -4.52
CA GLY A 124 -6.92 -7.39 -3.26
C GLY A 124 -6.56 -8.88 -3.25
N PRO A 125 -6.03 -9.36 -2.12
CA PRO A 125 -5.36 -10.65 -2.04
C PRO A 125 -6.30 -11.87 -2.14
N GLN A 126 -7.61 -11.68 -2.09
CA GLN A 126 -8.59 -12.75 -2.27
C GLN A 126 -8.84 -13.10 -3.73
N ALA A 127 -8.82 -12.07 -4.59
CA ALA A 127 -9.09 -12.19 -6.01
C ALA A 127 -7.81 -12.42 -6.82
N ALA A 128 -6.67 -11.95 -6.33
CA ALA A 128 -5.41 -12.02 -7.04
C ALA A 128 -4.85 -13.45 -7.13
N ARG A 129 -4.28 -13.77 -8.31
CA ARG A 129 -3.51 -14.99 -8.50
C ARG A 129 -2.27 -14.99 -7.59
N ARG A 130 -2.06 -16.09 -6.87
CA ARG A 130 -0.85 -16.25 -6.05
C ARG A 130 0.36 -16.55 -6.92
N ASP A 131 1.39 -15.73 -6.81
CA ASP A 131 2.70 -15.95 -7.44
C ASP A 131 3.79 -15.37 -6.54
N ASP A 132 4.86 -16.16 -6.37
CA ASP A 132 5.99 -15.84 -5.52
C ASP A 132 6.75 -14.60 -5.98
N ARG A 133 6.77 -14.32 -7.29
CA ARG A 133 7.38 -13.12 -7.87
C ARG A 133 6.62 -11.86 -7.46
N VAL A 134 5.27 -11.90 -7.43
CA VAL A 134 4.45 -10.78 -6.97
C VAL A 134 4.70 -10.50 -5.48
N VAL A 135 4.79 -11.56 -4.66
CA VAL A 135 5.18 -11.43 -3.24
C VAL A 135 6.56 -10.81 -3.10
N ALA A 136 7.53 -11.25 -3.92
CA ALA A 136 8.89 -10.72 -3.88
C ALA A 136 8.96 -9.24 -4.31
N ILE A 137 8.20 -8.83 -5.34
CA ILE A 137 8.04 -7.43 -5.74
C ILE A 137 7.51 -6.59 -4.57
N ALA A 138 6.42 -7.03 -3.93
CA ALA A 138 5.85 -6.33 -2.78
C ALA A 138 6.86 -6.16 -1.63
N ARG A 139 7.66 -7.21 -1.35
CA ARG A 139 8.72 -7.15 -0.34
C ARG A 139 9.84 -6.20 -0.72
N LYS A 140 10.24 -6.16 -1.99
CA LYS A 140 11.28 -5.26 -2.47
C LYS A 140 10.82 -3.81 -2.48
N ALA A 141 9.60 -3.54 -2.92
CA ALA A 141 9.01 -2.21 -2.87
C ALA A 141 8.97 -1.65 -1.44
N ALA A 142 8.57 -2.47 -0.46
CA ALA A 142 8.46 -2.08 0.94
C ALA A 142 9.80 -1.92 1.70
N ASP A 143 10.95 -2.29 1.14
CA ASP A 143 12.25 -2.18 1.83
C ASP A 143 12.76 -0.73 1.83
N PHE A 144 12.24 0.08 2.76
CA PHE A 144 12.57 1.50 2.89
C PHE A 144 14.08 1.80 3.09
N ARG A 145 14.90 0.79 3.40
CA ARG A 145 16.36 0.90 3.58
C ARG A 145 17.12 0.83 2.26
N THR A 146 16.51 0.28 1.21
CA THR A 146 17.09 0.23 -0.14
C THR A 146 16.69 1.49 -0.90
N PRO A 147 17.58 2.21 -1.60
CA PRO A 147 17.21 3.34 -2.44
C PRO A 147 16.12 2.95 -3.46
N ILE A 148 15.19 3.86 -3.77
CA ILE A 148 14.10 3.60 -4.72
C ILE A 148 14.61 3.12 -6.10
N ALA A 149 15.71 3.71 -6.59
CA ALA A 149 16.32 3.31 -7.85
C ALA A 149 16.79 1.85 -7.85
N ASP A 150 17.33 1.36 -6.73
CA ASP A 150 17.78 -0.04 -6.60
C ASP A 150 16.59 -1.00 -6.51
N ARG A 151 15.46 -0.58 -5.92
CA ARG A 151 14.21 -1.36 -5.91
C ARG A 151 13.63 -1.47 -7.32
N VAL A 152 13.53 -0.35 -8.03
CA VAL A 152 13.06 -0.30 -9.42
C VAL A 152 13.95 -1.14 -10.32
N ALA A 153 15.27 -1.01 -10.21
CA ALA A 153 16.23 -1.82 -10.95
C ALA A 153 16.01 -3.33 -10.75
N TRP A 154 15.83 -3.75 -9.49
CA TRP A 154 15.59 -5.16 -9.17
C TRP A 154 14.29 -5.67 -9.78
N VAL A 155 13.21 -4.89 -9.69
CA VAL A 155 11.91 -5.26 -10.30
C VAL A 155 11.99 -5.25 -11.82
N ALA A 156 12.70 -4.29 -12.41
CA ALA A 156 12.93 -4.19 -13.85
C ALA A 156 13.65 -5.43 -14.40
N ASP A 157 14.67 -5.93 -13.70
CA ASP A 157 15.34 -7.19 -14.05
C ASP A 157 14.39 -8.38 -13.96
N LEU A 158 13.63 -8.50 -12.87
CA LEU A 158 12.71 -9.61 -12.66
C LEU A 158 11.62 -9.65 -13.76
N ILE A 159 10.99 -8.52 -14.07
CA ILE A 159 9.94 -8.46 -15.10
C ILE A 159 10.51 -8.57 -16.52
N ALA A 160 11.82 -8.34 -16.72
CA ALA A 160 12.49 -8.59 -18.00
C ALA A 160 12.77 -10.07 -18.23
N GLY A 161 12.64 -10.91 -17.20
CA GLY A 161 12.90 -12.35 -17.25
C GLY A 161 14.28 -12.75 -16.74
N ASP A 162 15.02 -11.85 -16.10
CA ASP A 162 16.29 -12.19 -15.48
C ASP A 162 16.07 -13.18 -14.33
N ASP A 163 16.94 -14.18 -14.21
CA ASP A 163 16.83 -15.18 -13.16
C ASP A 163 17.11 -14.57 -11.77
N LYS A 164 16.05 -14.47 -10.96
CA LYS A 164 16.09 -14.04 -9.56
C LYS A 164 15.56 -15.13 -8.63
N THR A 165 15.51 -16.40 -9.07
CA THR A 165 14.82 -17.50 -8.37
C THR A 165 15.24 -17.63 -6.91
N GLU A 166 16.54 -17.59 -6.61
CA GLU A 166 17.05 -17.69 -5.24
C GLU A 166 16.63 -16.48 -4.37
N GLU A 167 16.73 -15.26 -4.91
CA GLU A 167 16.33 -14.05 -4.20
C GLU A 167 14.82 -14.02 -3.92
N VAL A 168 14.02 -14.44 -4.90
CA VAL A 168 12.55 -14.58 -4.78
C VAL A 168 12.22 -15.57 -3.66
N ALA A 169 12.85 -16.76 -3.65
CA ALA A 169 12.62 -17.76 -2.62
C ALA A 169 12.92 -17.23 -1.21
N VAL A 170 14.03 -16.50 -1.03
CA VAL A 170 14.41 -15.88 0.25
C VAL A 170 13.36 -14.85 0.71
N LEU A 171 12.88 -14.00 -0.20
CA LEU A 171 11.88 -12.98 0.12
C LEU A 171 10.53 -13.60 0.50
N VAL A 172 10.12 -14.64 -0.23
CA VAL A 172 8.88 -15.39 0.03
C VAL A 172 8.96 -16.14 1.35
N GLU A 173 10.06 -16.82 1.65
CA GLU A 173 10.25 -17.52 2.92
C GLU A 173 10.23 -16.54 4.10
N ALA A 174 10.91 -15.39 3.97
CA ALA A 174 10.87 -14.34 4.98
C ALA A 174 9.44 -13.82 5.22
N ARG A 175 8.67 -13.58 4.14
CA ARG A 175 7.27 -13.18 4.23
C ARG A 175 6.42 -14.26 4.89
N ASN A 176 6.61 -15.53 4.53
CA ASN A 176 5.80 -16.63 5.08
C ASN A 176 6.04 -16.80 6.57
N ARG A 177 7.30 -16.75 7.03
CA ARG A 177 7.63 -16.77 8.46
C ARG A 177 6.97 -15.62 9.23
N GLU A 178 6.96 -14.41 8.66
CA GLU A 178 6.28 -13.27 9.26
C GLU A 178 4.75 -13.46 9.33
N PHE A 179 4.13 -14.04 8.30
CA PHE A 179 2.71 -14.33 8.28
C PHE A 179 2.34 -15.48 9.23
N ASP A 180 3.16 -16.50 9.37
CA ASP A 180 2.95 -17.60 10.30
C ASP A 180 3.04 -17.12 11.75
N ALA A 181 4.02 -16.25 12.05
CA ALA A 181 4.10 -15.56 13.34
C ALA A 181 2.86 -14.69 13.60
N ALA A 182 2.39 -13.97 12.59
CA ALA A 182 1.17 -13.18 12.70
C ALA A 182 -0.05 -14.06 13.01
N LYS A 183 -0.23 -15.17 12.28
CA LYS A 183 -1.34 -16.11 12.50
C LYS A 183 -1.30 -16.72 13.89
N ALA A 184 -0.12 -17.11 14.36
CA ALA A 184 0.05 -17.65 15.71
C ALA A 184 -0.30 -16.64 16.81
N ALA A 185 -0.10 -15.34 16.54
CA ALA A 185 -0.38 -14.24 17.46
C ALA A 185 -1.76 -13.59 17.25
N SER A 186 -2.61 -14.13 16.38
CA SER A 186 -3.88 -13.49 16.00
C SER A 186 -5.05 -14.45 16.09
N ASN A 187 -6.21 -13.93 16.45
CA ASN A 187 -7.49 -14.57 16.21
C ASN A 187 -8.19 -13.87 15.05
N VAL A 188 -8.57 -14.63 14.02
CA VAL A 188 -9.30 -14.12 12.86
C VAL A 188 -10.65 -14.84 12.80
N SER A 189 -11.72 -14.05 12.70
CA SER A 189 -13.07 -14.56 12.55
C SER A 189 -13.82 -13.78 11.46
N LEU A 190 -14.81 -14.42 10.86
CA LEU A 190 -15.61 -13.83 9.79
C LEU A 190 -17.02 -13.53 10.30
N VAL A 191 -17.53 -12.34 9.97
CA VAL A 191 -18.89 -11.91 10.31
C VAL A 191 -19.61 -11.38 9.07
N SER A 192 -20.93 -11.13 9.20
CA SER A 192 -21.75 -10.54 8.13
C SER A 192 -21.67 -11.30 6.80
N GLY A 193 -21.67 -12.64 6.89
CA GLY A 193 -21.56 -13.55 5.74
C GLY A 193 -20.17 -13.60 5.11
N GLY A 194 -19.11 -13.30 5.86
CA GLY A 194 -17.73 -13.28 5.35
C GLY A 194 -17.32 -11.94 4.74
N ARG A 195 -18.18 -10.91 4.83
CA ARG A 195 -17.88 -9.58 4.28
C ARG A 195 -16.96 -8.74 5.17
N ILE A 196 -16.88 -9.09 6.46
CA ILE A 196 -15.98 -8.45 7.41
C ILE A 196 -15.12 -9.53 8.07
N ALA A 197 -13.80 -9.32 8.06
CA ALA A 197 -12.85 -10.06 8.87
C ALA A 197 -12.58 -9.29 10.16
N VAL A 198 -12.85 -9.93 11.29
CA VAL A 198 -12.53 -9.42 12.62
C VAL A 198 -11.22 -10.03 13.07
N VAL A 199 -10.22 -9.19 13.34
CA VAL A 199 -8.87 -9.62 13.71
C VAL A 199 -8.51 -9.08 15.08
N VAL A 200 -8.28 -9.95 16.05
CA VAL A 200 -7.70 -9.57 17.35
C VAL A 200 -6.23 -9.96 17.35
N SER A 201 -5.32 -8.99 17.41
CA SER A 201 -3.88 -9.22 17.24
C SER A 201 -3.02 -8.11 17.81
N THR A 202 -1.88 -8.47 18.41
CA THR A 202 -0.79 -7.54 18.73
C THR A 202 0.26 -7.46 17.61
N HIS A 203 0.13 -8.28 16.57
CA HIS A 203 1.09 -8.35 15.48
C HIS A 203 0.83 -7.28 14.42
N ARG A 204 1.91 -6.69 13.89
CA ARG A 204 1.83 -5.60 12.88
C ARG A 204 1.12 -5.98 11.57
N PHE A 205 0.96 -7.27 11.28
CA PHE A 205 0.29 -7.79 10.09
C PHE A 205 -1.18 -8.20 10.34
N GLY A 206 -1.78 -7.83 11.48
CA GLY A 206 -3.17 -8.17 11.77
C GLY A 206 -4.14 -7.74 10.66
N THR A 207 -4.02 -6.52 10.14
CA THR A 207 -4.86 -6.05 9.03
C THR A 207 -4.60 -6.82 7.73
N ASN A 208 -3.33 -7.13 7.42
CA ASN A 208 -3.00 -7.93 6.24
C ASN A 208 -3.59 -9.35 6.31
N LEU A 209 -3.64 -9.96 7.50
CA LEU A 209 -4.34 -11.23 7.70
C LEU A 209 -5.84 -11.08 7.43
N GLY A 210 -6.45 -10.01 7.96
CA GLY A 210 -7.87 -9.72 7.70
C GLY A 210 -8.18 -9.59 6.21
N TYR A 211 -7.34 -8.90 5.45
CA TYR A 211 -7.53 -8.75 4.01
C TYR A 211 -7.42 -10.06 3.23
N GLN A 212 -6.74 -11.09 3.75
CA GLN A 212 -6.79 -12.42 3.14
C GLN A 212 -8.17 -13.07 3.23
N GLU A 213 -8.99 -12.64 4.19
CA GLU A 213 -10.26 -13.27 4.56
C GLU A 213 -11.50 -12.44 4.20
N ALA A 214 -11.40 -11.10 4.13
CA ALA A 214 -12.49 -10.24 3.67
C ALA A 214 -12.00 -8.87 3.14
N PRO A 215 -12.77 -8.18 2.28
CA PRO A 215 -12.44 -6.84 1.79
C PRO A 215 -12.57 -5.74 2.85
N VAL A 216 -13.30 -5.99 3.93
CA VAL A 216 -13.45 -5.08 5.08
C VAL A 216 -12.88 -5.76 6.32
N VAL A 217 -12.08 -5.02 7.09
CA VAL A 217 -11.40 -5.52 8.28
C VAL A 217 -11.75 -4.66 9.49
N VAL A 218 -12.09 -5.31 10.60
CA VAL A 218 -12.13 -4.70 11.93
C VAL A 218 -10.99 -5.33 12.73
N ALA A 219 -9.89 -4.60 12.86
CA ALA A 219 -8.72 -5.01 13.63
C ALA A 219 -8.75 -4.41 15.04
N HIS A 220 -8.48 -5.24 16.03
CA HIS A 220 -8.36 -4.89 17.44
C HIS A 220 -6.97 -5.28 17.94
N ASN A 221 -6.17 -4.29 18.34
CA ASN A 221 -4.94 -4.52 19.08
C ASN A 221 -5.19 -4.21 20.57
N PRO A 222 -5.23 -5.22 21.44
CA PRO A 222 -5.50 -5.02 22.87
C PRO A 222 -4.35 -4.32 23.60
N GLU A 223 -3.14 -4.33 23.04
CA GLU A 223 -1.90 -3.88 23.70
C GLU A 223 -1.05 -3.00 22.77
N MET A 224 -1.69 -2.05 22.06
CA MET A 224 -0.96 -1.11 21.22
C MET A 224 -0.04 -0.24 22.08
N VAL A 225 1.26 -0.27 21.85
CA VAL A 225 2.20 0.58 22.59
C VAL A 225 1.96 2.06 22.29
N VAL A 226 1.94 2.89 23.34
CA VAL A 226 1.78 4.36 23.20
C VAL A 226 2.94 4.95 22.41
N ASN A 227 4.15 4.48 22.68
CA ASN A 227 5.36 4.92 21.99
C ASN A 227 6.25 3.71 21.66
N PHE A 228 6.40 3.39 20.37
CA PHE A 228 7.26 2.29 19.94
C PHE A 228 8.75 2.47 20.29
N LYS A 229 9.21 3.71 20.49
CA LYS A 229 10.60 4.01 20.92
C LYS A 229 10.77 3.90 22.43
N ASP A 230 9.67 3.96 23.18
CA ASP A 230 9.66 3.87 24.64
C ASP A 230 8.42 3.11 25.13
N PRO A 231 8.44 1.76 25.08
CA PRO A 231 7.31 0.94 25.50
C PRO A 231 6.95 1.10 26.99
N SER A 232 7.82 1.70 27.81
CA SER A 232 7.54 1.92 29.23
C SER A 232 6.40 2.92 29.48
N GLN A 233 6.02 3.69 28.45
CA GLN A 233 4.88 4.62 28.48
C GLN A 233 3.52 3.91 28.43
N GLY A 234 3.50 2.59 28.44
CA GLY A 234 2.30 1.77 28.52
C GLY A 234 1.71 1.40 27.16
N SER A 235 0.57 0.73 27.21
CA SER A 235 -0.21 0.29 26.05
C SER A 235 -1.67 0.68 26.19
N TYR A 236 -2.39 0.63 25.07
CA TYR A 236 -3.81 0.94 24.99
C TYR A 236 -4.53 0.01 24.01
N SER A 237 -5.84 -0.14 24.20
CA SER A 237 -6.73 -0.88 23.31
C SER A 237 -7.06 -0.04 22.09
N LYS A 238 -6.62 -0.48 20.91
CA LYS A 238 -6.80 0.22 19.64
C LYS A 238 -7.64 -0.58 18.68
N PHE A 239 -8.65 0.06 18.10
CA PHE A 239 -9.36 -0.46 16.95
C PHE A 239 -8.91 0.24 15.66
N THR A 240 -8.96 -0.50 14.57
CA THR A 240 -8.78 0.00 13.21
C THR A 240 -9.82 -0.67 12.33
N ILE A 241 -10.65 0.14 11.67
CA ILE A 241 -11.58 -0.32 10.65
C ILE A 241 -11.02 0.12 9.30
N CYS A 242 -10.90 -0.80 8.36
CA CYS A 242 -10.35 -0.49 7.06
C CYS A 242 -11.00 -1.34 5.97
N ARG A 243 -10.97 -0.80 4.75
CA ARG A 243 -11.40 -1.48 3.54
C ARG A 243 -10.25 -1.51 2.55
N TRP A 244 -10.18 -2.56 1.74
CA TRP A 244 -9.09 -2.75 0.79
C TRP A 244 -8.93 -1.53 -0.11
N ASP A 245 -10.02 -1.12 -0.75
CA ASP A 245 -10.08 0.04 -1.63
C ASP A 245 -11.44 0.76 -1.51
N SER A 246 -11.67 1.78 -2.34
CA SER A 246 -12.93 2.53 -2.39
C SER A 246 -14.12 1.74 -2.95
N ASN A 247 -13.87 0.61 -3.64
CA ASN A 247 -14.91 -0.22 -4.25
C ASN A 247 -15.52 -1.23 -3.28
N ALA A 248 -14.84 -1.55 -2.18
CA ALA A 248 -15.41 -2.36 -1.11
C ALA A 248 -16.69 -1.69 -0.54
N ALA A 249 -17.80 -2.43 -0.58
CA ALA A 249 -19.15 -1.95 -0.25
C ALA A 249 -19.34 -1.68 1.26
N VAL A 250 -18.72 -0.60 1.75
CA VAL A 250 -18.87 -0.12 3.13
C VAL A 250 -18.67 1.40 3.20
N ASN A 251 -19.54 2.09 3.95
CA ASN A 251 -19.39 3.52 4.21
C ASN A 251 -18.65 3.79 5.53
N LEU A 252 -17.32 3.75 5.49
CA LEU A 252 -16.49 3.97 6.69
C LEU A 252 -16.60 5.40 7.25
N SER A 253 -16.89 6.40 6.41
CA SER A 253 -17.07 7.78 6.87
C SER A 253 -18.33 7.91 7.74
N ALA A 254 -19.45 7.32 7.31
CA ALA A 254 -20.68 7.31 8.10
C ALA A 254 -20.52 6.46 9.38
N ALA A 255 -19.88 5.28 9.28
CA ALA A 255 -19.54 4.47 10.45
C ALA A 255 -18.68 5.24 11.46
N CYS A 256 -17.71 6.03 10.99
CA CYS A 256 -16.86 6.87 11.83
C CYS A 256 -17.63 7.97 12.55
N VAL A 257 -18.69 8.51 11.95
CA VAL A 257 -19.57 9.49 12.62
C VAL A 257 -20.29 8.83 13.78
N GLU A 258 -20.94 7.68 13.56
CA GLU A 258 -21.64 6.95 14.63
C GLU A 258 -20.66 6.48 15.72
N LEU A 259 -19.48 5.99 15.37
CA LEU A 259 -18.45 5.63 16.35
C LEU A 259 -18.03 6.81 17.23
N ASN A 260 -17.96 8.03 16.67
CA ASN A 260 -17.67 9.24 17.44
C ASN A 260 -18.81 9.66 18.37
N GLU A 261 -20.07 9.32 18.07
CA GLU A 261 -21.19 9.57 18.97
C GLU A 261 -21.18 8.65 20.19
N LEU A 262 -20.67 7.42 20.02
CA LEU A 262 -20.56 6.41 21.07
C LEU A 262 -19.25 6.52 21.87
N GLU A 263 -18.17 6.97 21.24
CA GLU A 263 -16.85 7.06 21.86
C GLU A 263 -16.78 8.19 22.89
N THR A 264 -16.24 7.87 24.07
CA THR A 264 -16.07 8.85 25.16
C THR A 264 -14.61 9.16 25.48
N ALA A 265 -13.67 8.33 25.02
CA ALA A 265 -12.24 8.48 25.31
C ALA A 265 -11.52 9.46 24.36
N GLY A 266 -12.16 9.88 23.27
CA GLY A 266 -11.58 10.78 22.28
C GLY A 266 -12.36 10.75 20.97
N SER A 267 -11.68 11.02 19.85
CA SER A 267 -12.28 10.92 18.52
C SER A 267 -11.65 9.82 17.66
N TRP A 268 -12.51 9.15 16.91
CA TRP A 268 -12.16 8.33 15.77
C TRP A 268 -11.81 9.22 14.57
N GLY A 269 -10.83 8.78 13.77
CA GLY A 269 -10.40 9.50 12.59
C GLY A 269 -9.49 8.69 11.67
N GLY A 270 -9.07 9.28 10.56
CA GLY A 270 -8.22 8.62 9.57
C GLY A 270 -8.65 8.96 8.14
N GLN A 271 -7.93 8.36 7.17
CA GLN A 271 -8.20 8.54 5.74
C GLN A 271 -9.51 7.85 5.33
N GLU A 272 -9.90 7.98 4.07
CA GLU A 272 -11.17 7.44 3.57
C GLU A 272 -11.29 5.92 3.78
N ASN A 273 -10.23 5.17 3.44
CA ASN A 273 -10.23 3.71 3.49
C ASN A 273 -9.80 3.11 4.84
N ILE A 274 -9.46 3.96 5.81
CA ILE A 274 -8.98 3.50 7.13
C ILE A 274 -9.34 4.50 8.22
N LYS A 275 -10.04 4.03 9.26
CA LYS A 275 -10.33 4.79 10.47
C LYS A 275 -9.74 4.07 11.67
N GLY A 276 -9.13 4.82 12.58
CA GLY A 276 -8.63 4.32 13.84
C GLY A 276 -9.40 4.92 15.00
N SER A 277 -9.50 4.17 16.09
CA SER A 277 -9.95 4.67 17.39
C SER A 277 -8.98 5.74 17.92
N PRO A 278 -9.34 6.44 19.02
CA PRO A 278 -8.47 7.45 19.63
C PRO A 278 -7.03 6.97 19.83
N GLN A 279 -6.06 7.85 19.58
CA GLN A 279 -4.63 7.52 19.70
C GLN A 279 -4.11 7.79 21.12
N GLY A 280 -3.30 6.87 21.65
CA GLY A 280 -2.66 6.99 22.97
C GLY A 280 -3.58 6.74 24.16
N VAL A 281 -4.86 6.43 23.92
CA VAL A 281 -5.86 6.11 24.96
C VAL A 281 -6.72 4.94 24.48
N SER A 282 -7.12 4.06 25.40
CA SER A 282 -7.99 2.93 25.07
C SER A 282 -9.36 3.43 24.63
N SER A 283 -9.88 2.90 23.53
CA SER A 283 -11.28 3.13 23.15
C SER A 283 -12.22 2.69 24.27
N SER A 284 -13.29 3.44 24.50
CA SER A 284 -14.34 3.03 25.45
C SER A 284 -15.29 1.98 24.87
N LEU A 285 -15.20 1.69 23.57
CA LEU A 285 -16.07 0.76 22.87
C LEU A 285 -15.55 -0.69 22.95
N SER A 286 -16.48 -1.63 23.03
CA SER A 286 -16.22 -3.05 22.87
C SER A 286 -16.03 -3.45 21.40
N LEU A 287 -15.42 -4.62 21.17
CA LEU A 287 -15.28 -5.16 19.82
C LEU A 287 -16.65 -5.39 19.16
N GLU A 288 -17.61 -5.88 19.92
CA GLU A 288 -18.97 -6.16 19.48
C GLU A 288 -19.69 -4.88 19.01
N GLU A 289 -19.54 -3.77 19.74
CA GLU A 289 -20.10 -2.48 19.37
C GLU A 289 -19.49 -1.95 18.06
N VAL A 290 -18.15 -2.01 17.94
CA VAL A 290 -17.45 -1.57 16.72
C VAL A 290 -17.90 -2.40 15.52
N VAL A 291 -17.94 -3.73 15.65
CA VAL A 291 -18.40 -4.64 14.59
C VAL A 291 -19.86 -4.38 14.22
N ALA A 292 -20.72 -4.12 15.21
CA ALA A 292 -22.14 -3.81 14.97
C ALA A 292 -22.32 -2.51 14.19
N VAL A 293 -21.56 -1.45 14.51
CA VAL A 293 -21.57 -0.20 13.75
C VAL A 293 -21.13 -0.45 12.31
N VAL A 294 -19.96 -1.07 12.09
CA VAL A 294 -19.45 -1.33 10.74
C VAL A 294 -20.42 -2.16 9.91
N THR A 295 -21.07 -3.16 10.54
CA THR A 295 -22.07 -4.00 9.87
C THR A 295 -23.28 -3.21 9.38
N ARG A 296 -23.75 -2.19 10.11
CA ARG A 296 -24.87 -1.33 9.67
C ARG A 296 -24.58 -0.54 8.39
N TYR A 297 -23.31 -0.25 8.14
CA TYR A 297 -22.86 0.54 6.99
C TYR A 297 -22.28 -0.30 5.86
N LEU A 298 -22.45 -1.62 5.89
CA LEU A 298 -22.23 -2.47 4.72
C LEU A 298 -23.30 -2.19 3.66
N GLY A 299 -22.88 -2.11 2.40
CA GLY A 299 -23.77 -2.03 1.24
C GLY A 299 -24.44 -3.35 0.88
#